data_AF-A0A7S3XGD8-F1
#
_entry.id   AF-A0A7S3XGD8-F1
#
_cell.length_a   1.000
_cell.length_b   1.000
_cell.length_c   1.000
_cell.angle_alpha   90.00
_cell.angle_beta   90.00
_cell.angle_gamma   90.00
#
_symmetry.space_group_name_H-M   'P 1'
#
loop_
_entity.id
_entity.type
_entity.pdbx_description
1 polymer ?
#
loop_
_entity_poly.entity_id
_entity_poly.type
_entity_poly.pdbx_seq_one_letter_code
_entity_poly.pdbx_strand_id
1 'polypeptide(L)'
;PTGIDPTQAQWDQILELCKKKKFVIILDCAYQGFASGDLVTDGYAMQLMDKAGIEFILAQSFAKNMGLYGERFGMVHVVSNTPAAAKCVLSQLKLVVRPMYSSPPIHGGEVQSL
;
A
#
# COMPACT_ATOMS: atom_id res chain seq x y z
N PRO A 1 10.93 -10.60 9.25
CA PRO A 1 11.69 -11.83 9.61
C PRO A 1 11.03 -12.69 10.69
N THR A 2 10.10 -12.14 11.50
CA THR A 2 9.45 -12.86 12.60
C THR A 2 8.31 -13.78 12.16
N GLY A 3 7.63 -13.46 11.05
CA GLY A 3 6.45 -14.20 10.59
C GLY A 3 5.24 -14.06 11.52
N ILE A 4 5.21 -13.02 12.36
CA ILE A 4 4.15 -12.78 13.33
C ILE A 4 3.47 -11.47 12.97
N ASP A 5 2.17 -11.55 12.66
CA ASP A 5 1.31 -10.41 12.38
C ASP A 5 0.37 -10.12 13.55
N PRO A 6 -0.04 -8.86 13.76
CA PRO A 6 -1.09 -8.54 14.71
C PRO A 6 -2.40 -9.24 14.32
N THR A 7 -3.10 -9.75 15.32
CA THR A 7 -4.49 -10.23 15.15
C THR A 7 -5.42 -9.08 14.77
N GLN A 8 -6.59 -9.38 14.21
CA GLN A 8 -7.59 -8.34 13.87
C GLN A 8 -7.95 -7.46 15.07
N ALA A 9 -8.17 -8.06 16.25
CA ALA A 9 -8.44 -7.31 17.48
C ALA A 9 -7.28 -6.38 17.90
N GLN A 10 -6.03 -6.77 17.63
CA GLN A 10 -4.88 -5.90 17.87
C GLN A 10 -4.79 -4.78 16.83
N TRP A 11 -5.15 -5.06 15.57
CA TRP A 11 -5.26 -4.03 14.54
C TRP A 11 -6.31 -2.97 14.87
N ASP A 12 -7.45 -3.36 15.44
CA ASP A 12 -8.46 -2.42 15.93
C ASP A 12 -7.89 -1.49 17.02
N GLN A 13 -7.08 -2.04 17.95
CA GLN A 13 -6.41 -1.23 18.97
C GLN A 13 -5.36 -0.28 18.37
N ILE A 14 -4.60 -0.75 17.38
CA ILE A 14 -3.62 0.06 16.65
C ILE A 14 -4.32 1.22 15.94
N LEU A 15 -5.44 0.95 15.27
CA LEU A 15 -6.26 1.97 14.60
C LEU A 15 -6.67 3.09 15.58
N GLU A 16 -7.20 2.72 16.74
CA GLU A 16 -7.63 3.70 17.75
C GLU A 16 -6.46 4.54 18.28
N LEU A 17 -5.28 3.93 18.44
CA LEU A 17 -4.08 4.68 18.79
C LEU A 17 -3.66 5.63 17.67
N CYS A 18 -3.68 5.18 16.42
CA CYS A 18 -3.39 6.00 15.24
C CYS A 18 -4.31 7.23 15.16
N LYS A 19 -5.62 7.05 15.37
CA LYS A 19 -6.60 8.16 15.43
C LYS A 19 -6.29 9.12 16.57
N LYS A 20 -6.10 8.59 17.78
CA LYS A 20 -5.84 9.39 18.99
C LYS A 20 -4.57 10.23 18.88
N LYS A 21 -3.52 9.68 18.25
CA LYS A 21 -2.20 10.31 18.13
C LYS A 21 -1.99 11.04 16.81
N LYS A 22 -2.90 10.90 15.86
CA LYS A 22 -2.84 11.50 14.52
C LYS A 22 -1.54 11.14 13.78
N PHE A 23 -1.21 9.86 13.78
CA PHE A 23 -0.01 9.38 13.08
C PHE A 23 -0.16 9.48 11.57
N VAL A 24 0.97 9.73 10.89
CA VAL A 24 1.10 9.47 9.45
C VAL A 24 1.41 7.98 9.28
N ILE A 25 0.53 7.27 8.58
CA ILE A 25 0.61 5.81 8.48
C ILE A 25 1.22 5.42 7.13
N ILE A 26 2.20 4.52 7.18
CA ILE A 26 2.76 3.87 5.99
C ILE A 26 2.64 2.36 6.20
N LEU A 27 1.95 1.69 5.27
CA LEU A 27 1.82 0.25 5.21
C LEU A 27 2.77 -0.31 4.14
N ASP A 28 3.48 -1.38 4.47
CA ASP A 28 4.29 -2.16 3.52
C ASP A 28 3.59 -3.49 3.25
N CYS A 29 3.19 -3.72 2.00
CA CYS A 29 2.40 -4.87 1.57
C CYS A 29 3.12 -5.59 0.43
N ALA A 30 3.95 -6.58 0.79
CA ALA A 30 4.70 -7.38 -0.17
C ALA A 30 4.21 -8.83 -0.30
N TYR A 31 3.33 -9.29 0.60
CA TYR A 31 2.97 -10.71 0.74
C TYR A 31 1.47 -10.96 0.71
N GLN A 32 0.68 -10.04 0.15
CA GLN A 32 -0.78 -10.22 0.05
C GLN A 32 -1.12 -11.51 -0.72
N GLY A 33 -1.90 -12.38 -0.09
CA GLY A 33 -2.26 -13.71 -0.59
C GLY A 33 -1.33 -14.83 -0.13
N PHE A 34 -0.21 -14.55 0.55
CA PHE A 34 0.71 -15.57 1.08
C PHE A 34 0.62 -15.78 2.58
N ALA A 35 0.09 -14.83 3.35
CA ALA A 35 0.01 -15.01 4.79
C ALA A 35 -1.13 -15.98 5.15
N SER A 36 -2.31 -15.77 4.57
CA SER A 36 -3.48 -16.65 4.77
C SER A 36 -3.87 -17.49 3.55
N GLY A 37 -3.35 -17.17 2.36
CA GLY A 37 -3.86 -17.72 1.09
C GLY A 37 -5.03 -16.93 0.50
N ASP A 38 -5.51 -15.89 1.18
CA ASP A 38 -6.63 -15.07 0.75
C ASP A 38 -6.25 -13.57 0.68
N LEU A 39 -6.53 -12.94 -0.46
CA LEU A 39 -6.16 -11.55 -0.72
C LEU A 39 -6.92 -10.56 0.17
N VAL A 40 -8.16 -10.88 0.52
CA VAL A 40 -9.03 -10.01 1.33
C VAL A 40 -8.57 -10.03 2.78
N THR A 41 -8.31 -11.22 3.31
CA THR A 41 -7.81 -11.44 4.67
C THR A 41 -6.45 -10.78 4.86
N ASP A 42 -5.52 -10.96 3.92
CA ASP A 42 -4.20 -10.33 3.98
C ASP A 42 -4.26 -8.81 3.75
N GLY A 43 -5.36 -8.32 3.16
CA GLY A 43 -5.68 -6.90 3.00
C GLY A 43 -6.42 -6.27 4.17
N TYR A 44 -6.59 -6.96 5.30
CA TYR A 44 -7.43 -6.48 6.40
C TYR A 44 -7.01 -5.11 6.94
N ALA A 45 -5.70 -4.89 7.19
CA ALA A 45 -5.22 -3.63 7.78
C ALA A 45 -5.50 -2.42 6.87
N MET A 46 -5.28 -2.55 5.55
CA MET A 46 -5.58 -1.46 4.60
C MET A 46 -7.08 -1.20 4.50
N GLN A 47 -7.93 -2.23 4.48
CA GLN A 47 -9.38 -2.07 4.48
C GLN A 47 -9.90 -1.43 5.77
N LEU A 48 -9.31 -1.78 6.92
CA LEU A 48 -9.65 -1.21 8.22
C LEU A 48 -9.36 0.30 8.26
N MET A 49 -8.17 0.71 7.79
CA MET A 49 -7.77 2.12 7.74
C MET A 49 -8.66 2.93 6.78
N ASP A 50 -8.94 2.38 5.60
CA ASP A 50 -9.82 3.01 4.59
C ASP A 50 -11.25 3.19 5.12
N LYS A 51 -11.86 2.14 5.68
CA LYS A 51 -13.20 2.21 6.31
C LYS A 51 -13.26 3.20 7.46
N ALA A 52 -12.14 3.45 8.14
CA ALA A 52 -12.04 4.41 9.22
C ALA A 52 -11.83 5.87 8.73
N GLY A 53 -11.73 6.10 7.42
CA GLY A 53 -11.49 7.43 6.84
C GLY A 53 -10.12 8.01 7.16
N ILE A 54 -9.14 7.15 7.44
CA ILE A 54 -7.77 7.58 7.74
C ILE A 54 -7.00 7.67 6.42
N GLU A 55 -6.29 8.78 6.24
CA GLU A 55 -5.34 8.93 5.13
C GLU A 55 -4.04 8.18 5.45
N PHE A 56 -3.56 7.37 4.51
CA PHE A 56 -2.34 6.57 4.67
C PHE A 56 -1.62 6.37 3.35
N ILE A 57 -0.38 5.91 3.43
CA ILE A 57 0.45 5.51 2.30
C ILE A 57 0.58 4.00 2.30
N LEU A 58 0.47 3.36 1.13
CA LEU A 58 0.69 1.93 0.95
C LEU A 58 1.77 1.71 -0.10
N ALA A 59 2.87 1.07 0.30
CA ALA A 59 3.85 0.50 -0.62
C ALA A 59 3.45 -0.95 -0.92
N GLN A 60 3.12 -1.25 -2.17
CA GLN A 60 2.68 -2.57 -2.60
C GLN A 60 3.69 -3.17 -3.57
N SER A 61 4.09 -4.43 -3.33
CA SER A 61 5.00 -5.17 -4.22
C SER A 61 4.27 -6.31 -4.90
N PHE A 62 4.52 -6.48 -6.20
CA PHE A 62 4.00 -7.61 -6.98
C PHE A 62 5.04 -8.72 -7.21
N ALA A 63 6.22 -8.58 -6.61
CA ALA A 63 7.31 -9.52 -6.81
C ALA A 63 6.95 -10.94 -6.36
N LYS A 64 6.16 -11.10 -5.29
CA LYS A 64 5.87 -12.40 -4.70
C LYS A 64 4.55 -12.93 -5.25
N ASN A 65 3.47 -12.18 -5.08
CA ASN A 65 2.10 -12.65 -5.38
C ASN A 65 1.85 -12.88 -6.88
N MET A 66 2.62 -12.22 -7.74
CA MET A 66 2.57 -12.44 -9.19
C MET A 66 3.87 -13.02 -9.76
N GLY A 67 4.84 -13.37 -8.91
CA GLY A 67 6.14 -13.89 -9.37
C GLY A 67 6.99 -12.89 -10.16
N LEU A 68 6.65 -11.59 -10.14
CA LEU A 68 7.32 -10.52 -10.90
C LEU A 68 8.61 -10.03 -10.22
N TYR A 69 9.43 -10.94 -9.68
CA TYR A 69 10.63 -10.61 -8.91
C TYR A 69 11.60 -9.73 -9.70
N GLY A 70 11.91 -10.14 -10.93
CA GLY A 70 12.87 -9.46 -11.83
C GLY A 70 12.32 -8.19 -12.45
N GLU A 71 11.01 -8.10 -12.65
CA GLU A 71 10.34 -6.93 -13.25
C GLU A 71 10.39 -5.68 -12.37
N ARG A 72 10.68 -5.86 -11.07
CA ARG A 72 10.72 -4.79 -10.07
C ARG A 72 9.40 -4.00 -10.02
N PHE A 73 8.29 -4.69 -10.25
CA PHE A 73 6.97 -4.06 -10.31
C PHE A 73 6.35 -3.87 -8.92
N GLY A 74 5.78 -2.71 -8.70
CA GLY A 74 5.19 -2.26 -7.45
C GLY A 74 4.42 -0.96 -7.64
N MET A 75 3.63 -0.59 -6.64
CA MET A 75 2.85 0.64 -6.62
C MET A 75 3.00 1.34 -5.27
N VAL A 76 2.91 2.68 -5.32
CA VAL A 76 2.71 3.51 -4.13
C VAL A 76 1.32 4.10 -4.23
N HIS A 77 0.47 3.77 -3.26
CA HIS A 77 -0.85 4.38 -3.10
C HIS A 77 -0.77 5.43 -2.01
N VAL A 78 -1.36 6.60 -2.25
CA VAL A 78 -1.59 7.59 -1.20
C VAL A 78 -3.10 7.82 -1.12
N VAL A 79 -3.69 7.32 -0.05
CA VAL A 79 -5.13 7.42 0.19
C VAL A 79 -5.41 8.80 0.77
N SER A 80 -6.31 9.54 0.12
CA SER A 80 -6.71 10.88 0.54
C SER A 80 -8.22 10.96 0.62
N ASN A 81 -8.72 11.75 1.56
CA ASN A 81 -10.15 11.89 1.84
C ASN A 81 -10.90 12.72 0.78
N THR A 82 -10.18 13.40 -0.12
CA THR A 82 -10.80 14.16 -1.21
C THR A 82 -10.10 13.91 -2.55
N PRO A 83 -10.86 13.91 -3.67
CA PRO A 83 -10.28 13.83 -5.01
C PRO A 83 -9.32 14.97 -5.33
N ALA A 84 -9.55 16.16 -4.77
CA ALA A 84 -8.67 17.31 -4.96
C ALA A 84 -7.30 17.08 -4.29
N ALA A 85 -7.29 16.62 -3.05
CA ALA A 85 -6.05 16.28 -2.34
C ALA A 85 -5.28 15.17 -3.07
N ALA A 86 -5.97 14.10 -3.51
CA ALA A 86 -5.35 13.02 -4.28
C ALA A 86 -4.67 13.52 -5.57
N LYS A 87 -5.31 14.44 -6.31
CA LYS A 87 -4.71 15.07 -7.51
C LYS A 87 -3.47 15.91 -7.17
N CYS A 88 -3.52 16.67 -6.07
CA CYS A 88 -2.37 17.45 -5.61
C CYS A 88 -1.20 16.55 -5.21
N VAL A 89 -1.45 15.49 -4.45
CA VAL A 89 -0.41 14.52 -4.07
C VAL A 89 0.20 13.86 -5.30
N LEU A 90 -0.61 13.41 -6.25
CA LEU A 90 -0.12 12.79 -7.48
C LEU A 90 0.76 13.74 -8.30
N SER A 91 0.45 15.04 -8.35
CA SER A 91 1.30 16.01 -9.06
C SER A 91 2.66 16.17 -8.40
N GLN A 92 2.71 16.21 -7.07
CA GLN A 92 3.96 16.29 -6.32
C GLN A 92 4.78 15.00 -6.43
N LEU A 93 4.14 13.83 -6.37
CA LEU A 93 4.83 12.55 -6.57
C LEU A 93 5.49 12.46 -7.95
N LYS A 94 4.83 12.95 -9.00
CA LYS A 94 5.42 13.02 -10.35
C LYS A 94 6.67 13.91 -10.39
N LEU A 95 6.67 15.03 -9.67
CA LEU A 95 7.84 15.91 -9.57
C LEU A 95 9.01 15.23 -8.83
N VAL A 96 8.74 14.37 -7.86
CA VAL A 96 9.77 13.58 -7.15
C VAL A 96 10.30 12.46 -8.04
N VAL A 97 9.43 11.73 -8.75
CA VAL A 97 9.82 10.61 -9.62
C VAL A 97 10.66 11.06 -10.82
N ARG A 98 10.32 12.21 -11.42
CA ARG A 98 10.95 12.70 -12.65
C ARG A 98 12.49 12.82 -12.57
N PRO A 99 13.09 13.43 -11.53
CA PRO A 99 14.54 13.49 -11.39
C PRO A 99 15.18 12.19 -10.86
N MET A 100 14.41 11.26 -10.29
CA MET A 100 14.96 10.00 -9.76
C MET A 100 15.23 8.98 -10.86
N TYR A 101 14.24 8.73 -11.71
CA TYR A 101 14.34 7.72 -12.78
C TYR A 101 13.45 8.04 -13.99
N SER A 102 12.96 9.28 -14.12
CA SER A 102 12.06 9.76 -15.17
C SER A 102 10.65 9.13 -15.16
N SER A 103 10.54 7.83 -15.41
CA SER A 103 9.29 7.08 -15.53
C SER A 103 9.53 5.60 -15.24
N PRO A 104 8.55 4.87 -14.65
CA PRO A 104 8.74 3.47 -14.28
C PRO A 104 8.85 2.53 -15.50
N PRO A 105 9.47 1.34 -15.35
CA PRO A 105 9.45 0.28 -16.37
C PRO A 105 8.02 -0.15 -16.72
N ILE A 106 7.75 -0.38 -18.01
CA ILE A 106 6.38 -0.66 -18.50
C ILE A 106 5.96 -2.13 -18.35
N HIS A 107 6.89 -3.08 -18.54
CA HIS A 107 6.54 -4.49 -18.78
C HIS A 107 5.80 -5.13 -17.60
N GLY A 108 6.29 -4.96 -16.37
CA GLY A 108 5.60 -5.47 -15.18
C GLY A 108 4.19 -4.92 -15.00
N GLY A 109 3.93 -3.68 -15.44
CA GLY A 109 2.59 -3.09 -15.43
C GLY A 109 1.66 -3.70 -16.48
N GLU A 110 2.18 -3.99 -17.67
CA GLU A 110 1.43 -4.69 -18.71
C GLU A 110 1.06 -6.11 -18.28
N VAL A 111 2.02 -6.86 -17.72
CA VAL A 111 1.78 -8.23 -17.24
C VAL A 111 0.74 -8.26 -16.11
N GLN A 112 0.77 -7.29 -15.19
CA GLN A 112 -0.20 -7.22 -14.10
C GLN A 112 -1.62 -6.90 -14.58
N SER A 113 -1.75 -6.21 -15.71
CA SER A 113 -3.05 -5.78 -16.25
C SER A 113 -3.82 -6.86 -17.01
N LEU A 114 -3.20 -8.02 -17.27
CA LEU A 114 -3.80 -9.20 -17.89
C LEU A 114 -4.65 -9.99 -16.89
#